data_AF-A0A3Q8I1Y8-F1
#
_entry.id   AF-A0A3Q8I1Y8-F1
#
_cell.length_a   1.000
_cell.length_b   1.000
_cell.length_c   1.000
_cell.angle_alpha   90.00
_cell.angle_beta   90.00
_cell.angle_gamma   90.00
#
_symmetry.space_group_name_H-M   'P 1'
#
loop_
_entity.id
_entity.type
_entity.pdbx_description
1 polymer ?
#
loop_
_entity_poly.entity_id
_entity_poly.type
_entity_poly.pdbx_seq_one_letter_code
_entity_poly.pdbx_strand_id
1 'polypeptide(L)'
;MAELQVLRDSMARRLRLLEQQQQGLTTQNAALNKRAGEQGVLLARREAVRTELEQLLKGELERGEVFLEESEGRLRVELADRVVFEPRKAALTPAGEELLTRVGAKLAVEGHLV
;
A
#
# COMPACT_ATOMS: atom_id res chain seq x y z
N MET A 1 -9.39 3.68 62.95
CA MET A 1 -10.14 4.54 61.99
C MET A 1 -9.24 5.16 60.92
N ALA A 2 -8.10 5.78 61.29
CA ALA A 2 -7.20 6.44 60.35
C ALA A 2 -6.50 5.50 59.33
N GLU A 3 -6.09 4.30 59.73
CA GLU A 3 -5.39 3.34 58.84
C GLU A 3 -6.30 2.81 57.71
N LEU A 4 -7.60 2.66 57.98
CA LEU A 4 -8.60 2.26 56.99
C LEU A 4 -8.81 3.34 55.92
N GLN A 5 -8.69 4.62 56.28
CA GLN A 5 -8.79 5.73 55.33
C GLN A 5 -7.56 5.79 54.43
N VAL A 6 -6.35 5.64 55.00
CA VAL A 6 -5.09 5.63 54.22
C VAL A 6 -5.06 4.46 53.23
N LEU A 7 -5.52 3.28 53.64
CA LEU A 7 -5.63 2.12 52.75
C LEU A 7 -6.62 2.40 51.61
N ARG A 8 -7.79 2.98 51.92
CA ARG A 8 -8.81 3.35 50.92
C ARG A 8 -8.28 4.37 49.90
N ASP A 9 -7.52 5.36 50.36
CA ASP A 9 -6.91 6.37 49.49
C ASP A 9 -5.78 5.81 48.61
N SER A 10 -5.02 4.84 49.12
CA SER A 10 -4.01 4.13 48.32
C SER A 10 -4.64 3.26 47.24
N MET A 11 -5.72 2.55 47.56
CA MET A 11 -6.51 1.75 46.61
C MET A 11 -7.15 2.66 45.55
N ALA A 12 -7.75 3.78 45.94
CA ALA A 12 -8.36 4.74 45.01
C ALA A 12 -7.33 5.42 44.08
N ARG A 13 -6.08 5.59 44.53
CA ARG A 13 -4.98 6.06 43.68
C ARG A 13 -4.53 4.99 42.68
N ARG A 14 -4.39 3.74 43.13
CA ARG A 14 -4.07 2.60 42.25
C ARG A 14 -5.14 2.37 41.20
N LEU A 15 -6.42 2.47 41.59
CA LEU A 15 -7.55 2.32 40.68
C LEU A 15 -7.51 3.39 39.58
N ARG A 16 -7.32 4.66 39.95
CA ARG A 16 -7.18 5.76 38.97
C ARG A 16 -5.99 5.58 38.02
N LEU A 17 -4.84 5.11 38.53
CA LEU A 17 -3.66 4.81 37.72
C LEU A 17 -3.91 3.65 36.74
N LEU A 18 -4.64 2.63 37.17
CA LEU A 18 -5.01 1.50 36.32
C LEU A 18 -6.04 1.91 35.26
N GLU A 19 -7.04 2.72 35.62
CA GLU A 19 -8.03 3.26 34.68
C GLU A 19 -7.36 4.15 33.62
N GLN A 20 -6.43 5.03 34.03
CA GLN A 20 -5.66 5.85 33.09
C GLN A 20 -4.78 5.01 32.15
N GLN A 21 -4.13 3.96 32.68
CA GLN A 21 -3.36 3.03 31.85
C GLN A 21 -4.26 2.28 30.87
N GLN A 22 -5.42 1.79 31.32
CA GLN A 22 -6.37 1.09 30.46
C GLN A 22 -6.87 2.00 29.34
N GLN A 23 -7.22 3.26 29.64
CA GLN A 23 -7.61 4.25 28.64
C GLN A 23 -6.49 4.57 27.64
N GLY A 24 -5.23 4.64 28.12
CA GLY A 24 -4.07 4.82 27.26
C GLY A 24 -3.85 3.63 26.31
N LEU A 25 -4.00 2.40 26.83
CA LEU A 25 -3.87 1.17 26.06
C LEU A 25 -4.99 0.99 25.04
N THR A 26 -6.24 1.31 25.38
CA THR A 26 -7.36 1.22 24.43
C THR A 26 -7.20 2.23 23.30
N THR A 27 -6.75 3.45 23.60
CA THR A 27 -6.49 4.49 22.59
C THR A 27 -5.35 4.08 21.65
N GLN A 28 -4.25 3.54 22.18
CA GLN A 28 -3.15 3.03 21.37
C GLN A 28 -3.58 1.87 20.47
N ASN A 29 -4.31 0.90 21.02
CA ASN A 29 -4.81 -0.23 20.24
C ASN A 29 -5.75 0.22 19.12
N ALA A 30 -6.65 1.17 19.40
CA ALA A 30 -7.53 1.73 18.37
C ALA A 30 -6.74 2.41 17.24
N ALA A 31 -5.70 3.18 17.58
CA ALA A 31 -4.83 3.82 16.59
C ALA A 31 -4.02 2.81 15.77
N LEU A 32 -3.49 1.76 16.40
CA LEU A 32 -2.76 0.69 15.73
C LEU A 32 -3.66 -0.11 14.79
N ASN A 33 -4.85 -0.51 15.25
CA ASN A 33 -5.82 -1.23 14.43
C ASN A 33 -6.27 -0.40 13.23
N LYS A 34 -6.45 0.91 13.40
CA LYS A 34 -6.77 1.80 12.29
C LYS A 34 -5.65 1.84 11.24
N ARG A 35 -4.39 2.03 11.68
CA ARG A 35 -3.23 2.01 10.77
C ARG A 35 -3.04 0.67 10.08
N ALA A 36 -3.21 -0.43 10.80
CA ALA A 36 -3.11 -1.77 10.23
C ALA A 36 -4.21 -2.02 9.19
N GLY A 37 -5.44 -1.55 9.44
CA GLY A 37 -6.54 -1.60 8.49
C GLY A 37 -6.26 -0.77 7.23
N GLU A 38 -5.78 0.47 7.40
CA GLU A 38 -5.39 1.34 6.28
C GLU A 38 -4.27 0.73 5.44
N GLN A 39 -3.24 0.16 6.07
CA GLN A 39 -2.16 -0.54 5.37
C GLN A 39 -2.65 -1.78 4.64
N GLY A 40 -3.55 -2.57 5.24
CA GLY A 40 -4.15 -3.74 4.61
C GLY A 40 -4.96 -3.40 3.36
N VAL A 41 -5.72 -2.30 3.40
CA VAL A 41 -6.48 -1.81 2.23
C VAL A 41 -5.53 -1.37 1.10
N LEU A 42 -4.44 -0.66 1.43
CA LEU A 42 -3.45 -0.24 0.44
C LEU A 42 -2.74 -1.44 -0.20
N LEU A 43 -2.39 -2.46 0.58
CA LEU A 43 -1.77 -3.68 0.07
C LEU A 43 -2.72 -4.45 -0.85
N ALA A 44 -3.94 -4.74 -0.40
CA ALA A 44 -4.94 -5.47 -1.19
C ALA A 44 -5.25 -4.74 -2.52
N ARG A 45 -5.27 -3.41 -2.49
CA ARG A 45 -5.49 -2.59 -3.69
C ARG A 45 -4.32 -2.67 -4.67
N ARG A 46 -3.08 -2.62 -4.18
CA ARG A 46 -1.88 -2.80 -5.01
C ARG A 46 -1.81 -4.19 -5.64
N GLU A 47 -2.10 -5.23 -4.88
CA GLU A 47 -2.15 -6.61 -5.39
C GLU A 47 -3.23 -6.76 -6.48
N ALA A 48 -4.38 -6.09 -6.32
CA ALA A 48 -5.42 -6.07 -7.34
C ALA A 48 -4.93 -5.39 -8.63
N VAL A 49 -4.33 -4.20 -8.54
CA VAL A 49 -3.76 -3.49 -9.71
C VAL A 49 -2.69 -4.32 -10.40
N ARG A 50 -1.79 -4.95 -9.63
CA ARG A 50 -0.76 -5.83 -10.18
C ARG A 50 -1.40 -6.98 -10.95
N THR A 51 -2.37 -7.67 -10.35
CA THR A 51 -3.07 -8.79 -10.98
C THR A 51 -3.79 -8.36 -12.26
N GLU A 52 -4.44 -7.19 -12.26
CA GLU A 52 -5.07 -6.64 -13.45
C GLU A 52 -4.06 -6.31 -14.56
N LEU A 53 -2.90 -5.75 -14.20
CA LEU A 53 -1.82 -5.47 -15.16
C LEU A 53 -1.22 -6.76 -15.71
N GLU A 54 -1.02 -7.79 -14.88
CA GLU A 54 -0.56 -9.11 -15.34
C GLU A 54 -1.55 -9.75 -16.32
N GLN A 55 -2.86 -9.62 -16.08
CA GLN A 55 -3.88 -10.12 -17.00
C GLN A 55 -3.92 -9.32 -18.31
N LEU A 56 -3.81 -8.00 -18.23
CA LEU A 56 -3.88 -7.11 -19.39
C LEU A 56 -2.65 -7.26 -20.29
N LEU A 57 -1.48 -7.51 -19.70
CA LEU A 57 -0.18 -7.58 -20.38
C LEU A 57 0.32 -9.01 -20.55
N LYS A 58 -0.54 -10.00 -20.36
CA LYS A 58 -0.14 -11.43 -20.35
C LYS A 58 0.61 -11.83 -21.62
N GLY A 59 0.14 -11.38 -22.77
CA GLY A 59 0.79 -11.69 -24.05
C GLY A 59 2.17 -11.05 -24.19
N GLU A 60 2.33 -9.82 -23.71
CA GLU A 60 3.59 -9.09 -23.70
C GLU A 60 4.59 -9.67 -22.67
N LEU A 61 4.10 -10.11 -21.51
CA LEU A 61 4.88 -10.82 -20.48
C LEU A 61 5.42 -12.16 -21.01
N GLU A 62 4.57 -12.94 -21.67
CA GLU A 62 4.95 -14.22 -22.28
C GLU A 62 5.99 -14.04 -23.40
N ARG A 63 5.96 -12.91 -24.11
CA ARG A 63 6.95 -12.55 -25.14
C ARG A 63 8.24 -11.95 -24.56
N GLY A 64 8.32 -11.73 -23.25
CA GLY A 64 9.44 -11.05 -22.59
C GLY A 64 9.59 -9.60 -23.05
N GLU A 65 8.48 -8.97 -23.43
CA GLU A 65 8.42 -7.58 -23.88
C GLU A 65 8.09 -6.63 -22.74
N VAL A 66 7.51 -7.15 -21.66
CA VAL A 66 7.14 -6.39 -20.47
C VAL A 66 7.53 -7.18 -19.23
N PHE A 67 7.98 -6.47 -18.19
CA PHE A 67 8.25 -7.03 -16.88
C PHE A 67 7.55 -6.21 -15.81
N LEU A 68 6.97 -6.90 -14.83
CA LEU A 68 6.30 -6.31 -13.69
C LEU A 68 7.08 -6.69 -12.44
N GLU A 69 7.56 -5.70 -11.71
CA GLU A 69 8.26 -5.89 -10.44
C GLU A 69 7.60 -5.04 -9.37
N GLU A 70 7.36 -5.63 -8.20
CA GLU A 70 6.94 -4.89 -7.02
C GLU A 70 8.10 -4.82 -6.03
N SER A 71 8.55 -3.61 -5.71
CA SER A 71 9.65 -3.39 -4.78
C SER A 71 9.36 -2.18 -3.90
N GLU A 72 9.57 -2.34 -2.59
CA GLU A 72 9.37 -1.30 -1.56
C GLU A 72 7.99 -0.62 -1.62
N GLY A 73 6.95 -1.37 -2.02
CA GLY A 73 5.60 -0.84 -2.15
C GLY A 73 5.42 0.09 -3.36
N ARG A 74 6.27 -0.04 -4.38
CA ARG A 74 6.11 0.57 -5.70
C ARG A 74 5.99 -0.52 -6.74
N LEU A 75 5.03 -0.36 -7.64
CA LEU A 75 4.90 -1.21 -8.82
C LEU A 75 5.71 -0.58 -9.95
N ARG A 76 6.74 -1.30 -10.41
CA ARG A 76 7.55 -0.95 -11.57
C ARG A 76 7.08 -1.77 -12.77
N VAL A 77 6.85 -1.08 -13.88
CA VAL A 77 6.58 -1.70 -15.18
C VAL A 77 7.77 -1.41 -16.08
N GLU A 78 8.50 -2.43 -16.49
CA GLU A 78 9.58 -2.31 -17.46
C GLU A 78 9.08 -2.76 -18.83
N LEU A 79 9.36 -1.97 -19.86
CA LEU A 79 8.90 -2.20 -21.22
C LEU A 79 10.15 -2.32 -22.12
N ALA A 80 10.16 -3.32 -22.99
CA ALA A 80 11.25 -3.50 -23.93
C ALA A 80 11.24 -2.39 -24.98
N ASP A 81 12.40 -1.78 -25.20
CA ASP A 81 12.62 -0.67 -26.14
C ASP A 81 12.03 -0.94 -27.53
N ARG A 82 12.26 -2.15 -28.06
CA ARG A 82 11.79 -2.61 -29.38
C ARG A 82 10.26 -2.59 -29.57
N VAL A 83 9.49 -2.62 -28.49
CA VAL A 83 8.01 -2.60 -28.53
C VAL A 83 7.51 -1.16 -28.46
N VAL A 84 8.23 -0.32 -27.72
CA VAL A 84 7.81 1.05 -27.45
C VAL A 84 8.27 2.00 -28.56
N PHE A 85 9.50 1.84 -29.06
CA PHE A 85 10.15 2.80 -29.95
C PHE A 85 10.47 2.24 -31.34
N GLU A 86 10.52 3.14 -32.32
CA GLU A 86 11.05 2.82 -33.64
C GLU A 86 12.58 2.54 -33.58
N PRO A 87 13.10 1.59 -34.38
CA PRO A 87 14.52 1.27 -34.36
C PRO A 87 15.40 2.50 -34.60
N ARG A 88 16.31 2.76 -33.65
CA ARG A 88 17.27 3.89 -33.67
C ARG A 88 16.60 5.28 -33.66
N LYS A 89 15.34 5.38 -33.25
CA LYS A 89 14.64 6.66 -33.09
C LYS A 89 14.00 6.73 -31.70
N ALA A 90 13.81 7.95 -31.21
CA ALA A 90 13.03 8.18 -29.99
C ALA A 90 11.51 8.29 -30.26
N ALA A 91 11.08 8.08 -31.50
CA ALA A 91 9.66 8.09 -31.87
C ALA A 91 8.99 6.80 -31.38
N LEU A 92 7.80 6.93 -30.79
CA LEU A 92 6.99 5.79 -30.40
C LEU A 92 6.45 5.06 -31.63
N THR A 93 6.36 3.74 -31.55
CA THR A 93 5.55 2.98 -32.51
C THR A 93 4.06 3.14 -32.16
N PRO A 94 3.13 2.96 -33.11
CA PRO A 94 1.70 2.98 -32.81
C PRO A 94 1.31 1.93 -31.74
N ALA A 95 1.94 0.76 -31.77
CA ALA A 95 1.74 -0.28 -30.76
C ALA A 95 2.31 0.13 -29.38
N GLY A 96 3.45 0.82 -29.36
CA GLY A 96 4.07 1.36 -28.16
C GLY A 96 3.23 2.45 -27.51
N GLU A 97 2.63 3.34 -28.30
CA GLU A 97 1.71 4.37 -27.82
C GLU A 97 0.43 3.77 -27.22
N GLU A 98 -0.14 2.75 -27.88
CA GLU A 98 -1.29 2.03 -27.35
C GLU A 98 -0.94 1.31 -26.03
N LEU A 99 0.20 0.64 -25.97
CA LEU A 99 0.69 -0.05 -24.77
C LEU A 99 0.88 0.92 -23.60
N LEU A 100 1.57 2.04 -23.83
CA LEU A 100 1.76 3.08 -22.81
C LEU A 100 0.44 3.69 -22.36
N THR A 101 -0.52 3.87 -23.26
CA THR A 101 -1.85 4.38 -22.92
C THR A 101 -2.60 3.40 -22.01
N ARG A 102 -2.57 2.09 -22.33
CA ARG A 102 -3.22 1.06 -21.50
C ARG A 102 -2.58 0.94 -20.11
N VAL A 103 -1.25 0.92 -20.05
CA VAL A 103 -0.49 0.87 -18.78
C VAL A 103 -0.73 2.15 -17.98
N GLY A 104 -0.60 3.30 -18.62
CA GLY A 104 -0.81 4.61 -18.01
C GLY A 104 -2.23 4.78 -17.47
N ALA A 105 -3.26 4.37 -18.21
CA ALA A 105 -4.63 4.41 -17.73
C ALA A 105 -4.84 3.57 -16.47
N LYS A 106 -4.19 2.40 -16.37
CA LYS A 106 -4.27 1.55 -15.17
C LYS A 106 -3.49 2.11 -13.98
N LEU A 107 -2.34 2.72 -14.21
CA LEU A 107 -1.55 3.36 -13.14
C LEU A 107 -2.15 4.70 -12.68
N ALA A 108 -2.75 5.47 -13.59
CA ALA A 108 -3.33 6.80 -13.33
C ALA A 108 -4.57 6.77 -12.43
N VAL A 109 -5.31 5.65 -12.44
CA VAL A 109 -6.49 5.47 -11.59
C VAL A 109 -6.16 5.55 -10.09
N GLU A 110 -4.88 5.47 -9.70
CA GLU A 110 -4.52 5.26 -8.29
C GLU A 110 -3.53 6.24 -7.66
N GLY A 111 -3.24 7.40 -8.27
CA GLY A 111 -2.42 8.43 -7.61
C GLY A 111 -1.03 7.93 -7.17
N HIS A 112 -0.50 6.94 -7.88
CA HIS A 112 0.87 6.49 -7.68
C HIS A 112 1.78 7.57 -8.28
N LEU A 113 2.37 8.39 -7.42
CA LEU A 113 3.46 9.28 -7.79
C LEU A 113 4.58 8.42 -8.40
N VAL A 114 4.78 8.60 -9.70
CA VAL A 114 5.96 8.12 -10.44
C VAL A 114 7.20 8.81 -9.88
#